data_AF-A0A7X6YUW9-F1
#
_entry.id   AF-A0A7X6YUW9-F1
#
_cell.length_a   1.000
_cell.length_b   1.000
_cell.length_c   1.000
_cell.angle_alpha   90.00
_cell.angle_beta   90.00
_cell.angle_gamma   90.00
#
_symmetry.space_group_name_H-M   'P 1'
#
loop_
_entity.id
_entity.type
_entity.pdbx_description
1 polymer ?
#
loop_
_entity_poly.entity_id
_entity_poly.type
_entity_poly.pdbx_seq_one_letter_code
_entity_poly.pdbx_strand_id
1 'polypeptide(L)'
;MIDRLVQYLRDTLNVAVTVRRWDQGERLPVFLRDEYAYHRAKMHGVEFLLMVDVSEAERPPSIVGKHLEMVRAKWDGEVVYVREQVSAYIRKRLIQAGIQFIVPGNQLYLPGLAMDLREYFHQRRKRIHTFSPATQALVLFWLYTGHGLGRERTTPTAMARKLGYTKMTMSRAFREVDGVLDELLVAEKTGGARKDTLHGRALWERLQPYWRNPVLRRHYVAAGEGAPTFGLHAGLTALAAYSMLAEPPQATYAVSQSEWKALG
;
A
#
# COMPACT_ATOMS: atom_id res chain seq x y z
N MET A 1 27.95 -6.76 21.05
CA MET A 1 27.51 -6.87 19.64
C MET A 1 26.07 -6.37 19.44
N ILE A 2 25.08 -6.86 20.18
CA ILE A 2 23.66 -6.48 19.99
C ILE A 2 23.40 -4.98 20.13
N ASP A 3 23.95 -4.30 21.14
CA ASP A 3 23.73 -2.84 21.29
C ASP A 3 24.27 -2.04 20.11
N ARG A 4 25.44 -2.45 19.58
CA ARG A 4 26.02 -1.86 18.37
C ARG A 4 25.15 -2.12 17.14
N LEU A 5 24.57 -3.32 17.01
CA LEU A 5 23.62 -3.63 15.94
C LEU A 5 22.36 -2.76 16.04
N VAL A 6 21.79 -2.60 17.25
CA VAL A 6 20.61 -1.76 17.47
C VAL A 6 20.91 -0.32 17.11
N GLN A 7 22.06 0.21 17.56
CA GLN A 7 22.49 1.56 17.22
C GLN A 7 22.70 1.72 15.72
N TYR A 8 23.38 0.79 15.07
CA TYR A 8 23.60 0.79 13.63
C TYR A 8 22.29 0.77 12.82
N LEU A 9 21.31 -0.05 13.23
CA LEU A 9 19.99 -0.08 12.57
C LEU A 9 19.21 1.21 12.80
N ARG A 10 19.31 1.83 13.99
CA ARG A 10 18.73 3.15 14.25
C ARG A 10 19.35 4.22 13.36
N ASP A 11 20.68 4.27 13.27
CA ASP A 11 21.38 5.31 12.51
C ASP A 11 21.19 5.13 10.99
N THR A 12 21.19 3.88 10.52
CA THR A 12 21.10 3.58 9.08
C THR A 12 19.67 3.65 8.54
N LEU A 13 18.68 3.19 9.32
CA LEU A 13 17.30 3.07 8.85
C LEU A 13 16.35 4.08 9.50
N ASN A 14 16.79 4.82 10.52
CA ASN A 14 15.96 5.72 11.34
C ASN A 14 14.73 5.03 11.95
N VAL A 15 14.93 3.81 12.47
CA VAL A 15 13.85 2.96 13.00
C VAL A 15 14.09 2.59 14.46
N ALA A 16 13.02 2.52 15.24
CA ALA A 16 13.08 1.94 16.58
C ALA A 16 13.10 0.41 16.47
N VAL A 17 14.21 -0.21 16.90
CA VAL A 17 14.35 -1.66 16.99
C VAL A 17 14.28 -2.09 18.45
N THR A 18 13.41 -3.05 18.75
CA THR A 18 13.42 -3.76 20.04
C THR A 18 14.00 -5.15 19.85
N VAL A 19 14.97 -5.53 20.67
CA VAL A 19 15.64 -6.83 20.61
C VAL A 19 15.48 -7.54 21.95
N ARG A 20 15.13 -8.84 21.91
CA ARG A 20 15.02 -9.71 23.08
C ARG A 20 15.61 -11.08 22.75
N ARG A 21 16.09 -11.82 23.75
CA ARG A 21 16.55 -13.19 23.56
C ARG A 21 15.41 -14.07 23.02
N TRP A 22 15.73 -15.00 22.13
CA TRP A 22 14.76 -15.98 21.65
C TRP A 22 14.88 -17.29 22.43
N ASP A 23 14.05 -17.45 23.47
CA ASP A 23 14.15 -18.55 24.42
C ASP A 23 13.78 -19.91 23.81
N GLN A 24 13.01 -19.93 22.72
CA GLN A 24 12.71 -21.18 21.99
C GLN A 24 13.92 -21.73 21.21
N GLY A 25 15.01 -20.94 21.11
CA GLY A 25 16.28 -21.40 20.54
C GLY A 25 16.88 -22.60 21.29
N GLU A 26 16.45 -22.86 22.52
CA GLU A 26 16.87 -24.06 23.28
C GLU A 26 16.47 -25.37 22.60
N ARG A 27 15.46 -25.36 21.72
CA ARG A 27 14.99 -26.54 20.96
C ARG A 27 15.79 -26.80 19.68
N LEU A 28 16.76 -25.95 19.36
CA LEU A 28 17.65 -26.16 18.22
C LEU A 28 18.71 -27.22 18.55
N PRO A 29 19.22 -27.94 17.52
CA PRO A 29 20.39 -28.80 17.67
C PRO A 29 21.55 -28.11 18.39
N VAL A 30 22.26 -28.86 19.22
CA VAL A 30 23.30 -28.33 20.12
C VAL A 30 24.32 -27.47 19.37
N PHE A 31 24.83 -27.93 18.23
CA PHE A 31 25.82 -27.18 17.45
C PHE A 31 25.32 -25.79 17.00
N LEU A 32 24.01 -25.63 16.70
CA LEU A 32 23.46 -24.32 16.34
C LEU A 32 23.41 -23.38 17.55
N ARG A 33 23.17 -23.93 18.75
CA ARG A 33 23.18 -23.14 19.99
C ARG A 33 24.57 -22.72 20.40
N ASP A 34 25.58 -23.52 20.08
CA ASP A 34 26.99 -23.22 20.37
C ASP A 34 27.58 -22.22 19.37
N GLU A 35 27.14 -22.30 18.11
CA GLU A 35 27.66 -21.45 17.03
C GLU A 35 26.94 -20.11 16.88
N TYR A 36 25.72 -19.97 17.41
CA TYR A 36 24.91 -18.77 17.24
C TYR A 36 24.19 -18.34 18.52
N ALA A 37 24.15 -17.02 18.72
CA ALA A 37 23.22 -16.38 19.63
C ALA A 37 21.95 -15.96 18.86
N TYR A 38 20.78 -16.23 19.44
CA TYR A 38 19.49 -15.95 18.80
C TYR A 38 18.73 -14.85 19.52
N HIS A 39 18.30 -13.84 18.77
CA HIS A 39 17.53 -12.74 19.29
C HIS A 39 16.32 -12.43 18.41
N ARG A 40 15.15 -12.36 19.03
CA ARG A 40 13.95 -11.84 18.37
C ARG A 40 14.08 -10.33 18.29
N ALA A 41 13.96 -9.79 17.08
CA ALA A 41 13.94 -8.37 16.83
C ALA A 41 12.57 -7.98 16.25
N LYS A 42 12.16 -6.75 16.57
CA LYS A 42 10.97 -6.14 15.99
C LYS A 42 11.31 -4.75 15.49
N MET A 43 10.95 -4.46 14.25
CA MET A 43 11.02 -3.13 13.67
C MET A 43 9.75 -2.86 12.87
N HIS A 44 9.15 -1.69 13.08
CA HIS A 44 7.91 -1.26 12.41
C HIS A 44 6.69 -2.20 12.51
N GLY A 45 6.70 -3.22 13.38
CA GLY A 45 5.61 -4.20 13.46
C GLY A 45 6.01 -5.57 12.92
N VAL A 46 7.03 -5.64 12.06
CA VAL A 46 7.63 -6.87 11.54
C VAL A 46 8.50 -7.49 12.62
N GLU A 47 8.29 -8.77 12.89
CA GLU A 47 9.14 -9.57 13.75
C GLU A 47 10.02 -10.48 12.92
N PHE A 48 11.29 -10.55 13.31
CA PHE A 48 12.29 -11.34 12.62
C PHE A 48 13.33 -11.83 13.61
N LEU A 49 14.06 -12.86 13.22
CA LEU A 49 15.04 -13.52 14.07
C LEU A 49 16.45 -13.13 13.63
N LEU A 50 17.24 -12.61 14.56
CA LEU A 50 18.67 -12.42 14.38
C LEU A 50 19.38 -13.73 14.76
N MET A 51 20.07 -14.33 13.80
CA MET A 51 20.99 -15.45 14.02
C MET A 51 22.42 -14.88 14.03
N VAL A 52 22.92 -14.60 15.22
CA VAL A 52 24.19 -13.91 15.45
C VAL A 52 25.32 -14.91 15.54
N ASP A 53 26.23 -14.85 14.59
CA ASP A 53 27.43 -15.68 14.58
C ASP A 53 28.38 -15.26 15.70
N VAL A 54 28.62 -16.17 16.65
CA VAL A 54 29.54 -15.93 17.77
C VAL A 54 30.97 -16.40 17.47
N SER A 55 31.21 -17.02 16.30
CA SER A 55 32.56 -17.45 15.90
C SER A 55 33.34 -16.32 15.24
N GLU A 56 34.65 -16.33 15.47
CA GLU A 56 35.58 -15.42 14.80
C GLU A 56 35.82 -15.82 13.33
N ALA A 57 35.75 -17.10 12.99
CA ALA A 57 36.10 -17.62 11.66
C ALA A 57 34.93 -17.57 10.66
N GLU A 58 35.18 -17.06 9.46
CA GLU A 58 34.15 -16.93 8.41
C GLU A 58 33.60 -18.29 7.99
N ARG A 59 32.27 -18.36 7.84
CA ARG A 59 31.61 -19.58 7.36
C ARG A 59 31.31 -19.50 5.87
N PRO A 60 31.46 -20.61 5.14
CA PRO A 60 31.00 -20.69 3.76
C PRO A 60 29.49 -20.43 3.67
N PRO A 61 29.01 -19.65 2.69
CA PRO A 61 27.58 -19.34 2.57
C PRO A 61 26.67 -20.56 2.40
N SER A 62 27.18 -21.67 1.87
CA SER A 62 26.44 -22.94 1.80
C SER A 62 26.14 -23.51 3.18
N ILE A 63 27.06 -23.36 4.14
CA ILE A 63 26.87 -23.79 5.54
C ILE A 63 25.88 -22.86 6.23
N VAL A 64 26.06 -21.55 6.07
CA VAL A 64 25.13 -20.55 6.60
C VAL A 64 23.70 -20.79 6.09
N GLY A 65 23.55 -21.10 4.79
CA GLY A 65 22.26 -21.45 4.19
C GLY A 65 21.59 -22.65 4.86
N LYS A 66 22.33 -23.75 5.06
CA LYS A 66 21.80 -24.94 5.76
C LYS A 66 21.37 -24.62 7.19
N HIS A 67 22.16 -23.83 7.92
CA HIS A 67 21.82 -23.45 9.29
C HIS A 67 20.54 -22.60 9.33
N LEU A 68 20.38 -21.67 8.39
CA LEU A 68 19.16 -20.87 8.25
C LEU A 68 17.93 -21.73 7.98
N GLU A 69 18.02 -22.75 7.11
CA GLU A 69 16.91 -23.68 6.85
C GLU A 69 16.49 -24.43 8.13
N MET A 70 17.46 -24.89 8.92
CA MET A 70 17.18 -25.58 10.18
C MET A 70 16.51 -24.67 11.22
N VAL A 71 16.89 -23.40 11.27
CA VAL A 71 16.28 -22.40 12.15
C VAL A 71 14.86 -22.05 11.68
N ARG A 72 14.67 -21.87 10.36
CA ARG A 72 13.35 -21.60 9.74
C ARG A 72 12.33 -22.71 10.00
N ALA A 73 12.77 -23.96 10.16
CA ALA A 73 11.88 -25.05 10.58
C ALA A 73 11.30 -24.87 12.00
N LYS A 74 11.80 -23.91 12.79
CA LYS A 74 11.36 -23.61 14.16
C LYS A 74 10.90 -22.15 14.34
N TRP A 75 10.98 -21.32 13.31
CA TRP A 75 10.61 -19.90 13.36
C TRP A 75 9.83 -19.52 12.10
N ASP A 76 8.58 -19.12 12.30
CA ASP A 76 7.70 -18.63 11.25
C ASP A 76 7.98 -17.16 10.98
N GLY A 77 9.04 -16.88 10.21
CA GLY A 77 9.39 -15.53 9.78
C GLY A 77 10.79 -15.40 9.21
N GLU A 78 11.19 -14.16 8.93
CA GLU A 78 12.50 -13.88 8.37
C GLU A 78 13.62 -14.13 9.39
N VAL A 79 14.70 -14.75 8.92
CA VAL A 79 15.91 -14.99 9.70
C VAL A 79 17.06 -14.24 9.03
N VAL A 80 17.77 -13.44 9.82
CA VAL A 80 18.84 -12.56 9.38
C VAL A 80 20.14 -13.02 10.01
N TYR A 81 21.12 -13.33 9.18
CA TYR A 81 22.47 -13.67 9.62
C TYR A 81 23.22 -12.42 10.07
N VAL A 82 23.79 -12.43 11.27
CA VAL A 82 24.53 -11.28 11.81
C VAL A 82 25.95 -11.68 12.10
N ARG A 83 26.90 -10.84 11.68
CA ARG A 83 28.32 -11.05 11.97
C ARG A 83 29.04 -9.72 12.15
N GLU A 84 30.11 -9.72 12.95
CA GLU A 84 30.92 -8.52 13.18
C GLU A 84 31.64 -8.03 11.90
N GLN A 85 32.16 -8.95 11.09
CA GLN A 85 32.93 -8.65 9.87
C GLN A 85 32.70 -9.70 8.81
N VAL A 86 32.69 -9.28 7.54
CA VAL A 86 32.56 -10.15 6.38
C VAL A 86 33.48 -9.65 5.25
N SER A 87 34.30 -10.55 4.71
CA SER A 87 35.18 -10.32 3.58
C SER A 87 34.39 -10.04 2.30
N ALA A 88 35.00 -9.30 1.37
CA ALA A 88 34.34 -8.96 0.10
C ALA A 88 33.90 -10.22 -0.69
N TYR A 89 34.68 -11.30 -0.60
CA TYR A 89 34.38 -12.58 -1.23
C TYR A 89 33.14 -13.25 -0.62
N ILE A 90 33.11 -13.43 0.70
CA ILE A 90 31.96 -14.06 1.38
C ILE A 90 30.71 -13.20 1.23
N ARG A 91 30.83 -11.87 1.31
CA ARG A 91 29.72 -10.94 1.05
C ARG A 91 29.08 -11.19 -0.31
N LYS A 92 29.88 -11.21 -1.38
CA LYS A 92 29.37 -11.42 -2.75
C LYS A 92 28.60 -12.74 -2.84
N ARG A 93 29.13 -13.77 -2.19
CA ARG A 93 28.53 -15.12 -2.16
C ARG A 93 27.24 -15.17 -1.32
N LEU A 94 27.16 -14.45 -0.20
CA LEU A 94 25.92 -14.32 0.60
C LEU A 94 24.81 -13.65 -0.22
N ILE A 95 25.14 -12.55 -0.92
CA ILE A 95 24.18 -11.85 -1.81
C ILE A 95 23.72 -12.77 -2.94
N GLN A 96 24.64 -13.46 -3.61
CA GLN A 96 24.31 -14.41 -4.68
C GLN A 96 23.42 -15.57 -4.19
N ALA A 97 23.61 -16.00 -2.94
CA ALA A 97 22.79 -17.02 -2.31
C ALA A 97 21.45 -16.49 -1.75
N GLY A 98 21.18 -15.18 -1.86
CA GLY A 98 19.97 -14.56 -1.31
C GLY A 98 19.91 -14.58 0.22
N ILE A 99 21.04 -14.77 0.89
CA ILE A 99 21.10 -14.84 2.35
C ILE A 99 21.08 -13.41 2.89
N GLN A 100 20.09 -13.11 3.74
CA GLN A 100 19.98 -11.82 4.40
C GLN A 100 21.03 -11.70 5.50
N PHE A 101 21.76 -10.59 5.53
CA PHE A 101 22.78 -10.38 6.54
C PHE A 101 22.96 -8.93 7.00
N ILE A 102 23.50 -8.77 8.20
CA ILE A 102 23.89 -7.49 8.80
C ILE A 102 25.33 -7.59 9.29
N VAL A 103 26.14 -6.61 8.91
CA VAL A 103 27.47 -6.34 9.46
C VAL A 103 27.43 -4.97 10.15
N PRO A 104 27.26 -4.92 11.48
CA PRO A 104 27.07 -3.67 12.21
C PRO A 104 28.18 -2.65 11.93
N GLY A 105 27.82 -1.43 11.55
CA GLY A 105 28.75 -0.34 11.24
C GLY A 105 29.39 -0.41 9.85
N ASN A 106 29.03 -1.37 9.01
CA ASN A 106 29.60 -1.52 7.67
C ASN A 106 28.53 -1.61 6.59
N GLN A 107 27.66 -2.63 6.65
CA GLN A 107 26.70 -2.91 5.57
C GLN A 107 25.56 -3.82 6.03
N LEU A 108 24.43 -3.75 5.33
CA LEU A 108 23.30 -4.65 5.50
C LEU A 108 22.71 -5.03 4.13
N TYR A 109 22.22 -6.26 4.02
CA TYR A 109 21.48 -6.77 2.86
C TYR A 109 20.24 -7.49 3.36
N LEU A 110 19.09 -6.83 3.28
CA LEU A 110 17.83 -7.28 3.88
C LEU A 110 16.68 -7.29 2.85
N PRO A 111 16.77 -7.98 1.71
CA PRO A 111 15.74 -7.94 0.67
C PRO A 111 14.33 -8.34 1.15
N GLY A 112 14.21 -9.38 1.99
CA GLY A 112 12.91 -9.85 2.52
C GLY A 112 12.32 -8.83 3.47
N LEU A 113 13.12 -8.37 4.45
CA LEU A 113 12.68 -7.31 5.36
C LEU A 113 12.51 -5.95 4.66
N ALA A 114 13.19 -5.67 3.55
CA ALA A 114 12.98 -4.45 2.77
C ALA A 114 11.67 -4.51 1.98
N MET A 115 11.19 -5.69 1.59
CA MET A 115 9.83 -5.86 1.06
C MET A 115 8.80 -5.60 2.16
N ASP A 116 8.96 -6.21 3.34
CA ASP A 116 8.06 -5.98 4.47
C ASP A 116 8.11 -4.54 4.97
N LEU A 117 9.29 -3.95 5.12
CA LEU A 117 9.46 -2.53 5.48
C LEU A 117 8.82 -1.65 4.43
N ARG A 118 9.00 -1.92 3.12
CA ARG A 118 8.28 -1.18 2.08
C ARG A 118 6.78 -1.34 2.26
N GLU A 119 6.24 -2.53 2.49
CA GLU A 119 4.82 -2.74 2.79
C GLU A 119 4.39 -1.95 4.04
N TYR A 120 5.15 -1.95 5.14
CA TYR A 120 4.87 -1.19 6.35
C TYR A 120 4.97 0.33 6.17
N PHE A 121 5.93 0.81 5.38
CA PHE A 121 6.02 2.20 4.93
C PHE A 121 4.84 2.57 4.03
N HIS A 122 4.27 1.61 3.29
CA HIS A 122 3.01 1.78 2.56
C HIS A 122 1.79 1.68 3.51
N GLN A 123 1.88 0.96 4.64
CA GLN A 123 0.80 0.77 5.64
C GLN A 123 0.56 1.97 6.58
N ARG A 124 1.27 3.08 6.42
CA ARG A 124 0.76 4.38 6.89
C ARG A 124 0.05 5.17 5.78
N ARG A 125 -0.70 4.48 4.92
CA ARG A 125 -1.90 5.06 4.31
C ARG A 125 -3.03 4.94 5.33
N LYS A 126 -3.57 6.08 5.79
CA LYS A 126 -4.85 6.07 6.53
C LYS A 126 -5.82 5.22 5.74
N ARG A 127 -6.46 4.24 6.39
CA ARG A 127 -7.54 3.45 5.79
C ARG A 127 -8.54 4.42 5.18
N ILE A 128 -8.73 4.34 3.87
CA ILE A 128 -9.61 5.28 3.17
C ILE A 128 -11.02 4.76 3.36
N HIS A 129 -11.74 5.38 4.29
CA HIS A 129 -13.14 5.03 4.53
C HIS A 129 -14.05 5.55 3.41
N THR A 130 -13.64 6.61 2.70
CA THR A 130 -14.44 7.23 1.64
C THR A 130 -13.54 8.04 0.71
N PHE A 131 -13.82 8.00 -0.59
CA PHE A 131 -13.17 8.84 -1.59
C PHE A 131 -13.50 10.32 -1.41
N SER A 132 -12.49 11.16 -1.60
CA SER A 132 -12.73 12.58 -1.80
C SER A 132 -13.50 12.82 -3.11
N PRO A 133 -14.21 13.97 -3.26
CA PRO A 133 -14.90 14.31 -4.50
C PRO A 133 -13.97 14.31 -5.72
N ALA A 134 -12.72 14.76 -5.55
CA ALA A 134 -11.72 14.75 -6.61
C ALA A 134 -11.32 13.33 -7.02
N THR A 135 -11.27 12.41 -6.07
CA THR A 135 -11.02 10.98 -6.32
C THR A 135 -12.17 10.33 -7.08
N GLN A 136 -13.42 10.63 -6.71
CA GLN A 136 -14.60 10.13 -7.43
C GLN A 136 -14.64 10.64 -8.88
N ALA A 137 -14.31 11.92 -9.12
CA ALA A 137 -14.22 12.49 -10.46
C ALA A 137 -13.13 11.81 -11.31
N LEU A 138 -11.97 11.50 -10.71
CA LEU A 138 -10.89 10.77 -11.37
C LEU A 138 -11.32 9.34 -11.77
N VAL A 139 -11.96 8.61 -10.85
CA VAL A 139 -12.46 7.26 -11.11
C VAL A 139 -13.54 7.26 -12.20
N LEU A 140 -14.50 8.17 -12.14
CA LEU A 140 -15.52 8.35 -13.18
C LEU A 140 -14.90 8.59 -14.55
N PHE A 141 -13.90 9.47 -14.61
CA PHE A 141 -13.19 9.76 -15.84
C PHE A 141 -12.54 8.50 -16.44
N TRP A 142 -11.86 7.70 -15.61
CA TRP A 142 -11.22 6.46 -16.06
C TRP A 142 -12.23 5.41 -16.54
N LEU A 143 -13.36 5.25 -15.82
CA LEU A 143 -14.43 4.34 -16.22
C LEU A 143 -15.09 4.77 -17.54
N TYR A 144 -15.35 6.07 -17.70
CA TYR A 144 -16.00 6.61 -18.90
C TYR A 144 -15.13 6.51 -20.15
N THR A 145 -13.82 6.71 -20.01
CA THR A 145 -12.88 6.70 -21.15
C THR A 145 -12.32 5.31 -21.48
N GLY A 146 -12.63 4.28 -20.68
CA GLY A 146 -12.21 2.90 -20.94
C GLY A 146 -10.70 2.67 -20.85
N HIS A 147 -9.93 3.60 -20.27
CA HIS A 147 -8.47 3.49 -20.21
C HIS A 147 -7.96 2.56 -19.09
N GLY A 148 -8.84 1.95 -18.28
CA GLY A 148 -8.43 1.20 -17.09
C GLY A 148 -7.90 2.13 -15.98
N LEU A 149 -7.74 1.63 -14.75
CA LEU A 149 -7.25 2.43 -13.63
C LEU A 149 -5.73 2.48 -13.61
N GLY A 150 -5.20 3.67 -13.31
CA GLY A 150 -3.86 3.80 -12.75
C GLY A 150 -2.90 4.73 -13.50
N ARG A 151 -1.68 4.76 -12.95
CA ARG A 151 -0.58 5.66 -13.34
C ARG A 151 0.07 5.33 -14.68
N GLU A 152 -0.18 4.13 -15.21
CA GLU A 152 0.42 3.68 -16.47
C GLU A 152 -0.05 4.50 -17.68
N ARG A 153 -1.26 5.07 -17.61
CA ARG A 153 -1.87 5.84 -18.72
C ARG A 153 -2.17 7.29 -18.39
N THR A 154 -2.23 7.65 -17.10
CA THR A 154 -2.53 9.02 -16.67
C THR A 154 -1.63 9.46 -15.53
N THR A 155 -1.23 10.73 -15.53
CA THR A 155 -0.40 11.30 -14.47
C THR A 155 -1.21 12.31 -13.64
N PRO A 156 -0.87 12.53 -12.35
CA PRO A 156 -1.51 13.57 -11.55
C PRO A 156 -1.49 14.95 -12.21
N THR A 157 -0.41 15.29 -12.90
CA THR A 157 -0.28 16.56 -13.63
C THR A 157 -1.25 16.65 -14.80
N ALA A 158 -1.36 15.59 -15.61
CA ALA A 158 -2.28 15.57 -16.76
C ALA A 158 -3.74 15.65 -16.31
N MET A 159 -4.09 14.89 -15.26
CA MET A 159 -5.45 14.86 -14.72
C MET A 159 -5.82 16.15 -14.00
N ALA A 160 -4.86 16.84 -13.38
CA ALA A 160 -5.07 18.15 -12.77
C ALA A 160 -5.59 19.14 -13.81
N ARG A 161 -4.90 19.22 -14.97
CA ARG A 161 -5.34 20.06 -16.08
C ARG A 161 -6.67 19.61 -16.67
N LYS A 162 -6.88 18.30 -16.85
CA LYS A 162 -8.08 17.78 -17.52
C LYS A 162 -9.36 17.90 -16.69
N LEU A 163 -9.26 17.75 -15.37
CA LEU A 163 -10.41 17.79 -14.45
C LEU A 163 -10.55 19.13 -13.70
N GLY A 164 -9.68 20.11 -13.97
CA GLY A 164 -9.74 21.43 -13.34
C GLY A 164 -9.34 21.44 -11.86
N TYR A 165 -8.51 20.48 -11.42
CA TYR A 165 -8.01 20.41 -10.04
C TYR A 165 -6.54 20.80 -9.95
N THR A 166 -6.07 21.12 -8.73
CA THR A 166 -4.63 21.33 -8.52
C THR A 166 -3.85 20.01 -8.64
N LYS A 167 -2.56 20.10 -9.00
CA LYS A 167 -1.65 18.94 -9.03
C LYS A 167 -1.59 18.24 -7.66
N MET A 168 -1.61 19.00 -6.56
CA MET A 168 -1.59 18.43 -5.21
C MET A 168 -2.85 17.63 -4.90
N THR A 169 -4.03 18.16 -5.28
CA THR A 169 -5.31 17.46 -5.15
C THR A 169 -5.32 16.17 -5.96
N MET A 170 -4.85 16.19 -7.21
CA MET A 170 -4.77 14.98 -8.01
C MET A 170 -3.74 13.98 -7.49
N SER A 171 -2.58 14.41 -7.00
CA SER A 171 -1.63 13.51 -6.34
C SER A 171 -2.24 12.84 -5.11
N ARG A 172 -3.13 13.52 -4.38
CA ARG A 172 -3.91 12.92 -3.29
C ARG A 172 -4.94 11.93 -3.84
N ALA A 173 -5.70 12.30 -4.86
CA ALA A 173 -6.71 11.44 -5.48
C ALA A 173 -6.11 10.12 -6.01
N PHE A 174 -4.97 10.18 -6.70
CA PHE A 174 -4.24 8.98 -7.13
C PHE A 174 -3.85 8.09 -5.96
N ARG A 175 -3.27 8.68 -4.89
CA ARG A 175 -2.94 7.91 -3.68
C ARG A 175 -4.17 7.30 -3.02
N GLU A 176 -5.31 7.97 -3.12
CA GLU A 176 -6.56 7.44 -2.57
C GLU A 176 -7.05 6.20 -3.32
N VAL A 177 -7.06 6.25 -4.65
CA VAL A 177 -7.40 5.07 -5.46
C VAL A 177 -6.37 3.96 -5.29
N ASP A 178 -5.07 4.28 -5.33
CA ASP A 178 -4.00 3.30 -5.13
C ASP A 178 -4.16 2.59 -3.77
N GLY A 179 -4.50 3.32 -2.71
CA GLY A 179 -4.78 2.74 -1.38
C GLY A 179 -5.92 1.71 -1.39
N VAL A 180 -7.03 2.04 -2.02
CA VAL A 180 -8.19 1.13 -2.12
C VAL A 180 -7.90 -0.07 -3.02
N LEU A 181 -7.24 0.13 -4.16
CA LEU A 181 -6.90 -0.96 -5.08
C LEU A 181 -5.89 -1.92 -4.45
N ASP A 182 -4.88 -1.40 -3.73
CA ASP A 182 -3.91 -2.23 -3.03
C ASP A 182 -4.60 -3.08 -1.94
N GLU A 183 -5.57 -2.54 -1.20
CA GLU A 183 -6.39 -3.29 -0.23
C GLU A 183 -7.25 -4.38 -0.90
N LEU A 184 -7.88 -4.07 -2.03
CA LEU A 184 -8.71 -5.04 -2.78
C LEU A 184 -7.88 -6.22 -3.32
N LEU A 185 -6.65 -5.97 -3.76
CA LEU A 185 -5.77 -7.01 -4.31
C LEU A 185 -5.17 -7.91 -3.23
N VAL A 186 -4.97 -7.39 -2.02
CA VAL A 186 -4.54 -8.20 -0.88
C VAL A 186 -5.66 -9.16 -0.45
N ALA A 187 -6.92 -8.71 -0.45
CA ALA A 187 -8.08 -9.57 -0.18
C ALA A 187 -8.25 -10.69 -1.23
N GLU A 188 -7.83 -10.47 -2.47
CA GLU A 188 -7.91 -11.46 -3.55
C GLU A 188 -6.79 -12.50 -3.56
N LYS A 189 -5.67 -12.30 -2.86
CA LYS A 189 -4.64 -13.35 -2.76
C LYS A 189 -5.13 -14.60 -2.00
N THR A 190 -6.27 -14.52 -1.31
CA THR A 190 -6.99 -15.66 -0.73
C THR A 190 -7.98 -16.30 -1.72
N GLY A 191 -8.23 -15.70 -2.90
CA GLY A 191 -9.27 -16.09 -3.87
C GLY A 191 -8.93 -16.02 -5.36
N GLY A 192 -7.67 -15.75 -5.75
CA GLY A 192 -7.13 -16.08 -7.07
C GLY A 192 -7.51 -15.19 -8.27
N ALA A 193 -7.51 -13.86 -8.16
CA ALA A 193 -7.63 -12.99 -9.34
C ALA A 193 -6.49 -11.96 -9.44
N ARG A 194 -6.03 -11.70 -10.68
CA ARG A 194 -4.93 -10.78 -11.03
C ARG A 194 -5.45 -9.37 -11.30
N LYS A 195 -4.60 -8.38 -10.99
CA LYS A 195 -4.74 -6.92 -11.23
C LYS A 195 -5.23 -6.57 -12.66
N ASP A 196 -4.93 -7.42 -13.63
CA ASP A 196 -5.21 -7.20 -15.06
C ASP A 196 -6.69 -7.41 -15.47
N THR A 197 -7.55 -7.93 -14.57
CA THR A 197 -8.95 -8.28 -14.90
C THR A 197 -10.02 -7.29 -14.41
N LEU A 198 -9.64 -6.27 -13.65
CA LEU A 198 -10.59 -5.31 -13.05
C LEU A 198 -10.87 -4.11 -13.96
N HIS A 199 -11.88 -4.23 -14.83
CA HIS A 199 -12.32 -3.15 -15.71
C HIS A 199 -13.84 -3.00 -15.69
N GLY A 200 -14.32 -1.84 -16.18
CA GLY A 200 -15.75 -1.59 -16.40
C GLY A 200 -16.62 -1.82 -15.17
N ARG A 201 -17.65 -2.66 -15.30
CA ARG A 201 -18.65 -2.92 -14.25
C ARG A 201 -18.06 -3.59 -13.00
N ALA A 202 -17.21 -4.59 -13.18
CA ALA A 202 -16.59 -5.30 -12.05
C ALA A 202 -15.77 -4.34 -11.18
N LEU A 203 -15.11 -3.39 -11.83
CA LEU A 203 -14.36 -2.37 -11.14
C LEU A 203 -15.26 -1.35 -10.44
N TRP A 204 -16.33 -0.90 -11.11
CA TRP A 204 -17.34 -0.03 -10.49
C TRP A 204 -17.87 -0.62 -9.18
N GLU A 205 -18.32 -1.87 -9.21
CA GLU A 205 -18.94 -2.55 -8.06
C GLU A 205 -17.99 -2.63 -6.87
N ARG A 206 -16.69 -2.82 -7.10
CA ARG A 206 -15.68 -2.86 -6.02
C ARG A 206 -15.33 -1.51 -5.46
N LEU A 207 -15.38 -0.47 -6.28
CA LEU A 207 -15.09 0.88 -5.83
C LEU A 207 -16.30 1.51 -5.15
N GLN A 208 -17.53 1.11 -5.51
CA GLN A 208 -18.79 1.66 -5.00
C GLN A 208 -18.86 1.83 -3.47
N PRO A 209 -18.38 0.88 -2.63
CA PRO A 209 -18.42 1.04 -1.17
C PRO A 209 -17.66 2.26 -0.63
N TYR A 210 -16.69 2.77 -1.38
CA TYR A 210 -15.88 3.93 -1.01
C TYR A 210 -16.48 5.25 -1.49
N TRP A 211 -17.61 5.23 -2.19
CA TRP A 211 -18.18 6.45 -2.77
C TRP A 211 -18.89 7.27 -1.72
N ARG A 212 -18.64 8.58 -1.75
CA ARG A 212 -19.49 9.52 -1.05
C ARG A 212 -20.70 9.84 -1.91
N ASN A 213 -21.86 9.98 -1.27
CA ASN A 213 -23.02 10.58 -1.91
C ASN A 213 -22.76 12.08 -2.13
N PRO A 214 -22.74 12.58 -3.39
CA PRO A 214 -22.54 14.01 -3.66
C PRO A 214 -23.78 14.86 -3.35
N VAL A 215 -24.94 14.24 -3.15
CA VAL A 215 -26.20 14.94 -2.88
C VAL A 215 -26.32 15.25 -1.39
N LEU A 216 -26.30 16.54 -1.06
CA LEU A 216 -26.47 17.02 0.32
C LEU A 216 -27.95 17.06 0.73
N ARG A 217 -28.82 17.56 -0.15
CA ARG A 217 -30.26 17.72 0.07
C ARG A 217 -31.02 17.55 -1.25
N ARG A 218 -32.29 17.16 -1.16
CA ARG A 218 -33.23 17.12 -2.29
C ARG A 218 -34.43 17.99 -1.96
N HIS A 219 -34.84 18.80 -2.92
CA HIS A 219 -35.98 19.70 -2.80
C HIS A 219 -36.93 19.45 -3.95
N TYR A 220 -38.24 19.43 -3.66
CA TYR A 220 -39.29 19.36 -4.67
C TYR A 220 -39.87 20.77 -4.82
N VAL A 221 -39.96 21.25 -6.06
CA VAL A 221 -40.47 22.57 -6.39
C VAL A 221 -41.71 22.38 -7.25
N ALA A 222 -42.76 23.17 -6.99
CA ALA A 222 -43.96 23.13 -7.80
C ALA A 222 -43.66 23.58 -9.24
N ALA A 223 -44.19 22.85 -10.22
CA ALA A 223 -44.13 23.26 -11.61
C ALA A 223 -45.07 24.47 -11.81
N GLY A 224 -44.50 25.64 -12.05
CA GLY A 224 -45.21 26.91 -12.27
C GLY A 224 -44.28 27.97 -12.86
N GLU A 225 -44.79 29.18 -13.07
CA GLU A 225 -43.96 30.32 -13.46
C GLU A 225 -42.85 30.54 -12.42
N GLY A 226 -41.59 30.40 -12.84
CA GLY A 226 -40.42 30.38 -11.94
C GLY A 226 -39.79 29.00 -11.71
N ALA A 227 -40.19 27.97 -12.46
CA ALA A 227 -39.46 26.71 -12.52
C ALA A 227 -37.95 26.99 -12.74
N PRO A 228 -37.05 26.39 -11.95
CA PRO A 228 -35.63 26.70 -12.02
C PRO A 228 -35.07 26.40 -13.42
N THR A 229 -34.78 27.45 -14.19
CA THR A 229 -34.02 27.39 -15.45
C THR A 229 -32.51 27.36 -15.22
N PHE A 230 -32.10 27.30 -13.94
CA PHE A 230 -30.72 27.37 -13.50
C PHE A 230 -30.25 26.01 -12.95
N GLY A 231 -28.95 25.79 -13.02
CA GLY A 231 -28.33 24.53 -12.64
C GLY A 231 -28.16 23.58 -13.81
N LEU A 232 -27.44 22.50 -13.58
CA LEU A 232 -27.18 21.47 -14.57
C LEU A 232 -28.32 20.46 -14.57
N HIS A 233 -28.69 19.92 -15.73
CA HIS A 233 -29.57 18.75 -15.76
C HIS A 233 -28.95 17.63 -14.89
N ALA A 234 -29.80 16.88 -14.20
CA ALA A 234 -29.37 15.81 -13.31
C ALA A 234 -30.31 14.60 -13.40
N GLY A 235 -29.89 13.48 -12.79
CA GLY A 235 -30.68 12.24 -12.79
C GLY A 235 -31.07 11.78 -14.19
N LEU A 236 -32.33 11.36 -14.35
CA LEU A 236 -32.85 10.91 -15.64
C LEU A 236 -32.98 12.05 -16.67
N THR A 237 -33.15 13.30 -16.23
CA THR A 237 -33.21 14.47 -17.13
C THR A 237 -31.86 14.68 -17.81
N ALA A 238 -30.75 14.58 -17.08
CA ALA A 238 -29.42 14.58 -17.69
C ALA A 238 -29.23 13.38 -18.61
N LEU A 239 -29.61 12.19 -18.16
CA LEU A 239 -29.39 10.97 -18.93
C LEU A 239 -30.17 11.01 -20.27
N ALA A 240 -31.42 11.46 -20.27
CA ALA A 240 -32.21 11.67 -21.48
C ALA A 240 -31.54 12.68 -22.42
N ALA A 241 -31.00 13.79 -21.90
CA ALA A 241 -30.29 14.79 -22.72
C ALA A 241 -29.00 14.27 -23.40
N TYR A 242 -28.37 13.22 -22.86
CA TYR A 242 -27.16 12.61 -23.41
C TYR A 242 -27.40 11.25 -24.09
N SER A 243 -28.65 10.82 -24.25
CA SER A 243 -28.99 9.51 -24.84
C SER A 243 -30.28 9.57 -25.66
N MET A 244 -30.74 8.43 -26.16
CA MET A 244 -32.03 8.32 -26.88
C MET A 244 -33.17 7.89 -25.95
N LEU A 245 -33.04 8.13 -24.64
CA LEU A 245 -34.09 7.83 -23.67
C LEU A 245 -35.14 8.93 -23.66
N ALA A 246 -36.40 8.54 -23.43
CA ALA A 246 -37.49 9.49 -23.25
C ALA A 246 -37.27 10.36 -22.00
N GLU A 247 -37.68 11.62 -22.07
CA GLU A 247 -37.59 12.53 -20.93
C GLU A 247 -38.49 12.07 -19.77
N PRO A 248 -38.03 12.20 -18.52
CA PRO A 248 -38.85 11.87 -17.37
C PRO A 248 -39.99 12.89 -17.20
N PRO A 249 -41.15 12.50 -16.61
CA PRO A 249 -42.26 13.43 -16.35
C PRO A 249 -41.90 14.61 -15.44
N GLN A 250 -40.88 14.43 -14.59
CA GLN A 250 -40.38 15.45 -13.67
C GLN A 250 -38.92 15.76 -13.99
N ALA A 251 -38.66 17.01 -14.39
CA ALA A 251 -37.32 17.48 -14.64
C ALA A 251 -36.51 17.56 -13.32
N THR A 252 -35.24 17.17 -13.37
CA THR A 252 -34.33 17.18 -12.23
C THR A 252 -33.09 18.00 -12.56
N TYR A 253 -32.72 18.88 -11.64
CA TYR A 253 -31.56 19.77 -11.77
C TYR A 253 -30.62 19.60 -10.57
N ALA A 254 -29.32 19.76 -10.81
CA ALA A 254 -28.28 19.83 -9.79
C ALA A 254 -27.73 21.25 -9.71
N VAL A 255 -27.58 21.72 -8.48
CA VAL A 255 -27.05 23.04 -8.15
C VAL A 255 -25.96 22.90 -7.10
N SER A 256 -24.89 23.67 -7.25
CA SER A 256 -23.86 23.75 -6.23
C SER A 256 -24.39 24.44 -4.97
N GLN A 257 -23.72 24.23 -3.83
CA GLN A 257 -24.10 24.90 -2.59
C GLN A 257 -24.00 26.44 -2.70
N SER A 258 -23.04 26.95 -3.48
CA SER A 258 -22.89 28.38 -3.75
C SER A 258 -24.05 28.93 -4.56
N GLU A 259 -24.46 28.22 -5.61
CA GLU A 259 -25.62 28.60 -6.42
C GLU A 259 -26.90 28.53 -5.60
N TRP A 260 -27.07 27.48 -4.78
CA TRP A 260 -28.22 27.34 -3.89
C TRP A 260 -28.36 28.53 -2.93
N LYS A 261 -27.27 28.95 -2.29
CA LYS A 261 -27.28 30.11 -1.38
C LYS A 261 -27.60 31.43 -2.09
N ALA A 262 -27.24 31.56 -3.37
CA ALA A 262 -27.55 32.75 -4.14
C ALA A 262 -29.05 32.89 -4.47
N LEU A 263 -29.83 31.81 -4.29
CA LEU A 263 -31.24 31.76 -4.61
C LEU A 263 -32.18 32.09 -3.43
N GLY A 264 -31.64 32.16 -2.19
CA GLY A 264 -32.42 32.45 -0.98
C GLY A 264 -32.18 31.44 0.14
#